data_AF-A0A6N2U373-F1
#
_entry.id   AF-A0A6N2U373-F1
#
_cell.length_a   1.000
_cell.length_b   1.000
_cell.length_c   1.000
_cell.angle_alpha   90.00
_cell.angle_beta   90.00
_cell.angle_gamma   90.00
#
_symmetry.space_group_name_H-M   'P 1'
#
loop_
_entity.id
_entity.type
_entity.pdbx_description
1 polymer ?
#
loop_
_entity_poly.entity_id
_entity_poly.type
_entity_poly.pdbx_seq_one_letter_code
_entity_poly.pdbx_strand_id
1 'polypeptide(L)'
;MEKETDLKQNGPVVLFNVDRKGRLADYAVCHSDRECGDYLLRQAELALGGAYVPDESVFCLAGAERTDDGLPELLNNYIREGDIRDLPSIGLRSLTFIHETTGGGLPEGMWAILEKTERLADNPDNRKMLAAYHAYHEKRENALPGRTLSAVRTDKGVLLFDDSGRGLQCLEGYLQYHADRYFSPELHGLEKLDVYHFSTSDKCISDAAKRCAFMFTLQGRREFVPKKAGYLPDSLVAGLHPSAGCPMHADGEAFRRFVKTFGLNVTDEANEIAALTGIRAGGLSDPGQLEKVSVHRAGFRSLYERRQACLKRNDIVMYRALGQASRDMAERILRTEYKVRGYAPSIAEKETGHRAGPPAGKKKTNRWRKTDGTPKRRI
;
A
#
# COMPACT_ATOMS: atom_id res chain seq x y z
N MET A 1 15.39 -27.85 -26.81
CA MET A 1 14.18 -28.07 -27.65
C MET A 1 13.31 -29.19 -27.07
N GLU A 2 13.86 -30.37 -26.72
CA GLU A 2 13.08 -31.45 -26.05
C GLU A 2 12.56 -31.10 -24.64
N LYS A 3 13.29 -30.29 -23.86
CA LYS A 3 12.91 -29.94 -22.48
C LYS A 3 11.83 -28.85 -22.35
N GLU A 4 11.71 -27.99 -23.37
CA GLU A 4 10.65 -26.97 -23.44
C GLU A 4 9.33 -27.59 -23.93
N THR A 5 9.41 -28.65 -24.73
CA THR A 5 8.27 -29.46 -25.12
C THR A 5 7.67 -30.25 -23.95
N ASP A 6 8.46 -30.65 -22.94
CA ASP A 6 7.95 -31.36 -21.75
C ASP A 6 7.09 -30.46 -20.84
N LEU A 7 7.45 -29.18 -20.69
CA LEU A 7 6.62 -28.18 -19.98
C LEU A 7 5.33 -27.88 -20.74
N LYS A 8 5.36 -27.87 -22.08
CA LYS A 8 4.15 -27.71 -22.91
C LYS A 8 3.23 -28.94 -22.88
N GLN A 9 3.75 -30.12 -22.53
CA GLN A 9 2.97 -31.36 -22.47
C GLN A 9 2.37 -31.66 -21.08
N ASN A 10 2.90 -31.09 -20.00
CA ASN A 10 2.54 -31.44 -18.61
C ASN A 10 1.69 -30.41 -17.83
N GLY A 11 1.08 -29.45 -18.51
CA GLY A 11 0.23 -28.44 -17.87
C GLY A 11 1.01 -27.35 -17.11
N PRO A 12 0.31 -26.43 -16.41
CA PRO A 12 0.95 -25.34 -15.69
C PRO A 12 1.81 -25.84 -14.53
N VAL A 13 2.93 -25.16 -14.29
CA VAL A 13 3.81 -25.39 -13.14
C VAL A 13 3.54 -24.34 -12.09
N VAL A 14 3.38 -24.76 -10.83
CA VAL A 14 3.26 -23.85 -9.70
C VAL A 14 4.59 -23.82 -8.95
N LEU A 15 5.21 -22.64 -8.92
CA LEU A 15 6.34 -22.37 -8.04
C LEU A 15 5.83 -21.67 -6.80
N PHE A 16 6.22 -22.12 -5.62
CA PHE A 16 5.78 -21.51 -4.37
C PHE A 16 6.89 -21.53 -3.33
N ASN A 17 6.97 -20.44 -2.57
CA ASN A 17 8.03 -20.21 -1.61
C ASN A 17 7.52 -20.49 -0.19
N VAL A 18 8.28 -21.24 0.60
CA VAL A 18 7.89 -21.67 1.94
C VAL A 18 8.97 -21.27 2.93
N ASP A 19 8.56 -20.65 4.02
CA ASP A 19 9.49 -20.26 5.07
C ASP A 19 9.88 -21.41 6.01
N ARG A 20 10.95 -21.19 6.81
CA ARG A 20 11.42 -22.17 7.80
C ARG A 20 10.37 -22.63 8.83
N LYS A 21 9.24 -21.93 8.96
CA LYS A 21 8.13 -22.30 9.86
C LYS A 21 7.03 -23.08 9.11
N GLY A 22 7.25 -23.46 7.84
CA GLY A 22 6.28 -24.17 7.02
C GLY A 22 5.11 -23.30 6.62
N ARG A 23 5.35 -22.04 6.24
CA ARG A 23 4.30 -21.09 5.85
C ARG A 23 4.52 -20.63 4.41
N LEU A 24 3.43 -20.59 3.64
CA LEU A 24 3.44 -20.07 2.28
C LEU A 24 3.78 -18.57 2.28
N ALA A 25 4.87 -18.20 1.62
CA ALA A 25 5.38 -16.84 1.53
C ALA A 25 5.01 -16.14 0.21
N ASP A 26 4.99 -16.88 -0.89
CA ASP A 26 4.72 -16.40 -2.25
C ASP A 26 4.38 -17.60 -3.17
N TYR A 27 3.75 -17.35 -4.32
CA TYR A 27 3.59 -18.33 -5.38
C TYR A 27 3.36 -17.70 -6.76
N ALA A 28 3.67 -18.45 -7.80
CA ALA A 28 3.34 -18.13 -9.18
C ALA A 28 2.86 -19.37 -9.93
N VAL A 29 1.90 -19.15 -10.84
CA VAL A 29 1.49 -20.13 -11.85
C VAL A 29 2.24 -19.78 -13.13
N CYS A 30 3.05 -20.71 -13.61
CA CYS A 30 3.94 -20.53 -14.74
C CYS A 30 3.52 -21.44 -15.90
N HIS A 31 3.50 -20.88 -17.10
CA HIS A 31 3.10 -21.56 -18.34
C HIS A 31 4.28 -21.84 -19.27
N SER A 32 5.48 -21.42 -18.87
CA SER A 32 6.71 -21.62 -19.62
C SER A 32 7.92 -21.69 -18.69
N ASP A 33 9.01 -22.29 -19.17
CA ASP A 33 10.30 -22.31 -18.46
C ASP A 33 10.79 -20.90 -18.13
N ARG A 34 10.56 -19.96 -19.05
CA ARG A 34 10.90 -18.55 -18.88
C ARG A 34 10.13 -17.92 -17.73
N GLU A 35 8.81 -18.12 -17.64
CA GLU A 35 8.00 -17.60 -16.52
C GLU A 35 8.47 -18.18 -15.17
N CYS A 36 8.85 -19.45 -15.14
CA CYS A 36 9.45 -20.08 -13.96
C CYS A 36 10.79 -19.39 -13.60
N GLY A 37 11.65 -19.16 -14.59
CA GLY A 37 12.92 -18.44 -14.42
C GLY A 37 12.72 -17.01 -13.90
N ASP A 38 11.77 -16.27 -14.47
CA ASP A 38 11.45 -14.90 -14.05
C ASP A 38 10.94 -14.86 -12.60
N TYR A 39 10.16 -15.86 -12.17
CA TYR A 39 9.76 -15.99 -10.77
C TYR A 39 10.97 -16.21 -9.86
N LEU A 40 11.85 -17.16 -10.19
CA LEU A 40 13.06 -17.43 -9.42
C LEU A 40 13.97 -16.20 -9.32
N LEU A 41 14.16 -15.48 -10.43
CA LEU A 41 14.91 -14.23 -10.46
C LEU A 41 14.29 -13.19 -9.51
N ARG A 42 12.98 -12.97 -9.58
CA ARG A 42 12.29 -12.03 -8.67
C ARG A 42 12.43 -12.43 -7.20
N GLN A 43 12.37 -13.73 -6.88
CA GLN A 43 12.57 -14.19 -5.50
C GLN A 43 13.99 -13.91 -5.01
N ALA A 44 15.01 -14.09 -5.87
CA ALA A 44 16.40 -13.80 -5.53
C ALA A 44 16.64 -12.30 -5.33
N GLU A 45 16.21 -11.47 -6.27
CA GLU A 45 16.35 -10.01 -6.21
C GLU A 45 15.62 -9.43 -5.01
N LEU A 46 14.40 -9.90 -4.75
CA LEU A 46 13.64 -9.49 -3.57
C LEU A 46 14.42 -9.83 -2.29
N ALA A 47 14.94 -11.05 -2.17
CA ALA A 47 15.67 -11.45 -0.97
C ALA A 47 16.97 -10.63 -0.75
N LEU A 48 17.67 -10.29 -1.83
CA LEU A 48 18.88 -9.46 -1.80
C LEU A 48 18.61 -8.00 -1.41
N GLY A 49 17.39 -7.50 -1.59
CA GLY A 49 16.99 -6.18 -1.11
C GLY A 49 16.93 -6.06 0.41
N GLY A 50 16.98 -7.17 1.15
CA GLY A 50 16.94 -7.20 2.61
C GLY A 50 18.31 -7.13 3.29
N ALA A 51 18.29 -7.02 4.62
CA ALA A 51 19.50 -7.11 5.44
C ALA A 51 20.11 -8.52 5.49
N TYR A 52 19.38 -9.55 5.04
CA TYR A 52 19.82 -10.94 4.90
C TYR A 52 18.87 -11.70 3.97
N VAL A 53 19.33 -12.82 3.43
CA VAL A 53 18.50 -13.76 2.66
C VAL A 53 17.85 -14.77 3.63
N PRO A 54 16.51 -14.77 3.73
CA PRO A 54 15.79 -15.66 4.63
C PRO A 54 16.02 -17.15 4.34
N ASP A 55 15.92 -17.96 5.40
CA ASP A 55 15.85 -19.42 5.27
C ASP A 55 14.47 -19.84 4.74
N GLU A 56 14.36 -19.85 3.42
CA GLU A 56 13.17 -20.22 2.68
C GLU A 56 13.54 -21.12 1.50
N SER A 57 12.58 -21.90 1.01
CA SER A 57 12.75 -22.78 -0.14
C SER A 57 11.63 -22.59 -1.14
N VAL A 58 12.01 -22.52 -2.42
CA VAL A 58 11.07 -22.53 -3.54
C VAL A 58 10.84 -23.97 -3.98
N PHE A 59 9.59 -24.40 -3.92
CA PHE A 59 9.14 -25.72 -4.35
C PHE A 59 8.49 -25.64 -5.73
N CYS A 60 8.60 -26.73 -6.49
CA CYS A 60 8.02 -26.89 -7.81
C CYS A 60 6.94 -27.98 -7.79
N LEU A 61 5.70 -27.59 -8.11
CA LEU A 61 4.57 -28.50 -8.29
C LEU A 61 4.17 -28.51 -9.77
N ALA A 62 4.51 -29.58 -10.47
CA ALA A 62 4.11 -29.79 -11.86
C ALA A 62 2.69 -30.39 -11.93
N GLY A 63 1.91 -29.97 -12.92
CA GLY A 63 0.57 -30.53 -13.16
C GLY A 63 -0.42 -30.21 -12.04
N ALA A 64 -0.36 -29.01 -11.48
CA ALA A 64 -1.23 -28.61 -10.37
C ALA A 64 -2.72 -28.79 -10.74
N GLU A 65 -3.46 -29.50 -9.87
CA GLU A 65 -4.89 -29.79 -10.06
C GLU A 65 -5.75 -28.51 -10.14
N ARG A 66 -5.24 -27.41 -9.58
CA ARG A 66 -5.95 -26.14 -9.45
C ARG A 66 -4.98 -24.98 -9.63
N THR A 67 -5.39 -23.98 -10.41
CA THR A 67 -4.63 -22.73 -10.64
C THR A 67 -5.46 -21.46 -10.39
N ASP A 68 -6.67 -21.62 -9.85
CA ASP A 68 -7.59 -20.53 -9.55
C ASP A 68 -7.40 -19.97 -8.12
N ASP A 69 -8.34 -19.15 -7.66
CA ASP A 69 -8.35 -18.49 -6.35
C ASP A 69 -8.19 -19.41 -5.14
N GLY A 70 -8.46 -20.71 -5.26
CA GLY A 70 -8.26 -21.67 -4.18
C GLY A 70 -6.91 -22.39 -4.17
N LEU A 71 -5.99 -22.01 -5.07
CA LEU A 71 -4.61 -22.51 -5.07
C LEU A 71 -3.87 -22.21 -3.74
N PRO A 72 -3.97 -21.02 -3.12
CA PRO A 72 -3.31 -20.77 -1.83
C PRO A 72 -3.74 -21.75 -0.72
N GLU A 73 -5.02 -22.08 -0.62
CA GLU A 73 -5.52 -23.07 0.35
C GLU A 73 -4.99 -24.47 0.04
N LEU A 74 -4.95 -24.85 -1.24
CA LEU A 74 -4.36 -26.11 -1.68
C LEU A 74 -2.89 -26.20 -1.26
N LEU A 75 -2.08 -25.19 -1.59
CA LEU A 75 -0.65 -25.15 -1.22
C LEU A 75 -0.45 -25.21 0.30
N ASN A 76 -1.28 -24.50 1.07
CA ASN A 76 -1.21 -24.58 2.54
C ASN A 76 -1.53 -25.99 3.06
N ASN A 77 -2.44 -26.73 2.43
CA ASN A 77 -2.71 -28.13 2.79
C ASN A 77 -1.50 -29.02 2.49
N TYR A 78 -0.91 -28.93 1.29
CA TYR A 78 0.32 -29.66 0.93
C TYR A 78 1.46 -29.40 1.95
N ILE A 79 1.66 -28.13 2.33
CA ILE A 79 2.69 -27.75 3.30
C ILE A 79 2.40 -28.35 4.69
N ARG A 80 1.13 -28.31 5.13
CA ARG A 80 0.71 -28.82 6.45
C ARG A 80 0.78 -30.34 6.55
N GLU A 81 0.38 -31.04 5.50
CA GLU A 81 0.33 -32.51 5.44
C GLU A 81 1.71 -33.13 5.22
N GLY A 82 2.68 -32.32 4.77
CA GLY A 82 4.07 -32.73 4.59
C GLY A 82 4.37 -33.27 3.19
N ASP A 83 3.41 -33.18 2.28
CA ASP A 83 3.48 -33.67 0.90
C ASP A 83 4.49 -32.91 0.04
N ILE A 84 5.00 -31.77 0.53
CA ILE A 84 6.03 -30.99 -0.16
C ILE A 84 7.43 -31.61 -0.07
N ARG A 85 7.65 -32.62 0.79
CA ARG A 85 8.99 -33.20 1.04
C ARG A 85 9.59 -33.88 -0.19
N ASP A 86 8.73 -34.44 -1.04
CA ASP A 86 9.13 -35.15 -2.25
C ASP A 86 9.16 -34.23 -3.48
N LEU A 87 8.74 -32.96 -3.33
CA LEU A 87 8.75 -32.00 -4.42
C LEU A 87 10.18 -31.47 -4.68
N PRO A 88 10.57 -31.28 -5.95
CA PRO A 88 11.80 -30.57 -6.28
C PRO A 88 11.80 -29.19 -5.64
N SER A 89 12.92 -28.83 -5.01
CA SER A 89 13.06 -27.53 -4.35
C SER A 89 14.46 -26.94 -4.50
N ILE A 90 14.52 -25.62 -4.41
CA ILE A 90 15.76 -24.86 -4.35
C ILE A 90 15.71 -23.90 -3.16
N GLY A 91 16.74 -23.96 -2.31
CA GLY A 91 16.88 -23.03 -1.20
C GLY A 91 17.13 -21.61 -1.71
N LEU A 92 16.42 -20.64 -1.14
CA LEU A 92 16.50 -19.23 -1.56
C LEU A 92 17.92 -18.68 -1.44
N ARG A 93 18.67 -19.07 -0.39
CA ARG A 93 20.08 -18.71 -0.22
C ARG A 93 21.00 -19.29 -1.31
N SER A 94 20.68 -20.48 -1.82
CA SER A 94 21.42 -21.06 -2.94
C SER A 94 21.10 -20.33 -4.24
N LEU A 95 19.84 -19.98 -4.44
CA LEU A 95 19.38 -19.22 -5.59
C LEU A 95 20.02 -17.82 -5.64
N THR A 96 20.07 -17.09 -4.52
CA THR A 96 20.72 -15.78 -4.44
C THR A 96 22.23 -15.87 -4.62
N PHE A 97 22.87 -16.90 -4.06
CA PHE A 97 24.30 -17.15 -4.29
C PHE A 97 24.62 -17.32 -5.77
N ILE A 98 23.82 -18.10 -6.52
CA ILE A 98 24.00 -18.25 -7.96
C ILE A 98 23.86 -16.91 -8.68
N HIS A 99 22.86 -16.12 -8.30
CA HIS A 99 22.61 -14.79 -8.86
C HIS A 99 23.83 -13.87 -8.68
N GLU A 100 24.37 -13.77 -7.46
CA GLU A 100 25.46 -12.85 -7.15
C GLU A 100 26.81 -13.28 -7.73
N THR A 101 27.08 -14.59 -7.81
CA THR A 101 28.38 -15.13 -8.27
C THR A 101 28.48 -15.32 -9.78
N THR A 102 27.36 -15.24 -10.50
CA THR A 102 27.35 -15.34 -11.96
C THR A 102 27.53 -13.95 -12.57
N GLY A 103 28.49 -13.77 -13.47
CA GLY A 103 28.82 -12.50 -14.15
C GLY A 103 27.71 -11.85 -15.01
N GLY A 104 26.46 -12.32 -14.90
CA GLY A 104 25.27 -11.74 -15.54
C GLY A 104 23.98 -12.02 -14.77
N GLY A 105 24.06 -12.42 -13.49
CA GLY A 105 22.88 -12.81 -12.70
C GLY A 105 22.44 -14.25 -12.95
N LEU A 106 21.18 -14.54 -12.63
CA LEU A 106 20.60 -15.87 -12.88
C LEU A 106 20.44 -16.11 -14.39
N PRO A 107 20.71 -17.33 -14.88
CA PRO A 107 20.36 -17.72 -16.24
C PRO A 107 18.87 -17.50 -16.55
N GLU A 108 18.53 -17.25 -17.82
CA GLU A 108 17.14 -17.26 -18.27
C GLU A 108 16.57 -18.69 -18.21
N GLY A 109 15.35 -18.81 -17.65
CA GLY A 109 14.66 -20.08 -17.55
C GLY A 109 15.02 -20.90 -16.31
N MET A 110 14.05 -21.64 -15.78
CA MET A 110 14.22 -22.45 -14.58
C MET A 110 15.22 -23.59 -14.80
N TRP A 111 15.18 -24.27 -15.96
CA TRP A 111 16.08 -25.40 -16.21
C TRP A 111 17.56 -25.00 -16.20
N ALA A 112 17.89 -23.84 -16.79
CA ALA A 112 19.26 -23.35 -16.79
C ALA A 112 19.73 -22.97 -15.37
N ILE A 113 18.83 -22.48 -14.52
CA ILE A 113 19.10 -22.21 -13.10
C ILE A 113 19.36 -23.52 -12.34
N LEU A 114 18.53 -24.55 -12.56
CA LEU A 114 18.69 -25.86 -11.91
C LEU A 114 19.99 -26.56 -12.32
N GLU A 115 20.30 -26.60 -13.61
CA GLU A 115 21.56 -27.17 -14.12
C GLU A 115 22.77 -26.45 -13.50
N LYS A 116 22.67 -25.14 -13.32
CA LYS A 116 23.74 -24.37 -12.68
C LYS A 116 23.87 -24.69 -11.19
N THR A 117 22.75 -24.95 -10.52
CA THR A 117 22.73 -25.37 -9.11
C THR A 117 23.44 -26.72 -8.94
N GLU A 118 23.19 -27.68 -9.82
CA GLU A 118 23.86 -28.98 -9.84
C GLU A 118 25.37 -28.83 -10.05
N ARG A 119 25.79 -28.07 -11.05
CA ARG A 119 27.23 -27.83 -11.32
C ARG A 119 27.95 -27.14 -10.16
N LEU A 120 27.26 -26.30 -9.38
CA LEU A 120 27.83 -25.72 -8.17
C LEU A 120 28.06 -26.77 -7.07
N ALA A 121 27.18 -27.76 -6.96
CA ALA A 121 27.31 -28.83 -5.98
C ALA A 121 28.51 -29.76 -6.27
N ASP A 122 28.88 -29.92 -7.55
CA ASP A 122 29.97 -30.80 -7.97
C ASP A 122 31.37 -30.29 -7.58
N ASN A 123 31.55 -28.96 -7.45
CA ASN A 123 32.85 -28.37 -7.13
C ASN A 123 33.02 -28.17 -5.60
N PRO A 124 34.06 -28.76 -4.96
CA PRO A 124 34.31 -28.63 -3.52
C PRO A 124 34.49 -27.18 -3.04
N ASP A 125 35.15 -26.33 -3.82
CA ASP A 125 35.38 -24.93 -3.46
C ASP A 125 34.06 -24.14 -3.49
N ASN A 126 33.23 -24.38 -4.51
CA ASN A 126 31.90 -23.80 -4.59
C ASN A 126 31.02 -24.24 -3.41
N ARG A 127 31.08 -25.51 -3.00
CA ARG A 127 30.37 -25.99 -1.80
C ARG A 127 30.83 -25.27 -0.54
N LYS A 128 32.14 -25.04 -0.39
CA LYS A 128 32.69 -24.30 0.76
C LYS A 128 32.23 -22.84 0.77
N MET A 129 32.22 -22.19 -0.40
CA MET A 129 31.73 -20.82 -0.54
C MET A 129 30.23 -20.72 -0.24
N LEU A 130 29.43 -21.64 -0.78
CA LEU A 130 27.99 -21.71 -0.53
C LEU A 130 27.68 -21.95 0.96
N ALA A 131 28.41 -22.84 1.63
CA ALA A 131 28.25 -23.07 3.06
C ALA A 131 28.59 -21.82 3.90
N ALA A 132 29.65 -21.10 3.53
CA ALA A 132 30.00 -19.84 4.18
C ALA A 132 28.93 -18.76 3.95
N TYR A 133 28.36 -18.69 2.75
CA TYR A 133 27.25 -17.80 2.41
C TYR A 133 25.99 -18.11 3.24
N HIS A 134 25.63 -19.39 3.34
CA HIS A 134 24.52 -19.84 4.19
C HIS A 134 24.73 -19.47 5.66
N ALA A 135 25.91 -19.76 6.21
CA ALA A 135 26.25 -19.42 7.59
C ALA A 135 26.24 -17.91 7.86
N TYR A 136 26.68 -17.10 6.90
CA TYR A 136 26.61 -15.64 6.98
C TYR A 136 25.17 -15.15 7.12
N HIS A 137 24.27 -15.61 6.26
CA HIS A 137 22.86 -15.21 6.30
C HIS A 137 22.11 -15.79 7.50
N GLU A 138 22.42 -17.01 7.92
CA GLU A 138 21.87 -17.60 9.14
C GLU A 138 22.25 -16.78 10.38
N LYS A 139 23.53 -16.40 10.50
CA LYS A 139 24.01 -15.56 11.60
C LYS A 139 23.29 -14.22 11.63
N ARG A 140 23.10 -13.57 10.47
CA ARG A 140 22.38 -12.29 10.37
C ARG A 140 20.89 -12.43 10.66
N GLU A 141 20.25 -13.49 10.17
CA GLU A 141 18.84 -13.74 10.43
C GLU A 141 18.54 -13.94 11.91
N ASN A 142 19.44 -14.63 12.62
CA ASN A 142 19.29 -14.99 14.04
C ASN A 142 19.95 -13.99 15.00
N ALA A 143 20.68 -12.98 14.50
CA ALA A 143 21.24 -11.90 15.32
C ALA A 143 20.12 -10.96 15.81
N LEU A 144 19.40 -11.39 16.85
CA LEU A 144 18.35 -10.59 17.50
C LEU A 144 18.88 -9.27 18.10
N PRO A 145 20.03 -9.23 18.82
CA PRO A 145 20.56 -7.97 19.32
C PRO A 145 21.05 -7.12 18.14
N GLY A 146 20.39 -5.98 17.90
CA GLY A 146 20.75 -5.04 16.84
C GLY A 146 19.96 -5.19 15.54
N ARG A 147 18.92 -6.05 15.49
CA ARG A 147 18.07 -6.16 14.32
C ARG A 147 17.18 -4.94 14.16
N THR A 148 17.37 -4.19 13.08
CA THR A 148 16.55 -3.02 12.77
C THR A 148 15.19 -3.47 12.26
N LEU A 149 14.13 -2.94 12.85
CA LEU A 149 12.76 -3.12 12.38
C LEU A 149 12.20 -1.77 11.98
N SER A 150 11.22 -1.80 11.09
CA SER A 150 10.42 -0.63 10.74
C SER A 150 9.05 -0.72 11.40
N ALA A 151 8.59 0.39 11.97
CA ALA A 151 7.23 0.53 12.46
C ALA A 151 6.54 1.70 11.78
N VAL A 152 5.29 1.51 11.38
CA VAL A 152 4.44 2.58 10.88
C VAL A 152 3.30 2.79 11.86
N ARG A 153 3.26 3.98 12.48
CA ARG A 153 2.18 4.41 13.35
C ARG A 153 1.17 5.23 12.57
N THR A 154 -0.10 4.91 12.77
CA THR A 154 -1.26 5.68 12.32
C THR A 154 -2.23 5.84 13.47
N ASP A 155 -3.32 6.57 13.28
CA ASP A 155 -4.41 6.68 14.25
C ASP A 155 -5.09 5.34 14.60
N LYS A 156 -4.84 4.27 13.82
CA LYS A 156 -5.32 2.90 14.09
C LYS A 156 -4.38 2.09 14.99
N GLY A 157 -3.17 2.59 15.25
CA GLY A 157 -2.11 1.89 15.96
C GLY A 157 -0.86 1.66 15.10
N VAL A 158 -0.05 0.70 15.51
CA VAL A 158 1.29 0.44 14.94
C VAL A 158 1.31 -0.87 14.16
N LEU A 159 1.88 -0.86 12.95
CA LEU A 159 2.25 -2.05 12.20
C LEU A 159 3.77 -2.19 12.13
N LEU A 160 4.24 -3.43 12.20
CA LEU A 160 5.67 -3.76 12.17
C LEU A 160 6.04 -4.46 10.87
N PHE A 161 7.25 -4.18 10.41
CA PHE A 161 7.86 -4.74 9.21
C PHE A 161 9.31 -5.10 9.54
N ASP A 162 9.72 -6.31 9.17
CA ASP A 162 11.10 -6.74 9.35
C ASP A 162 11.99 -6.21 8.21
N ASP A 163 13.29 -6.30 8.41
CA ASP A 163 14.34 -5.89 7.48
C ASP A 163 14.72 -6.95 6.44
N SER A 164 13.92 -8.02 6.30
CA SER A 164 14.03 -8.90 5.13
C SER A 164 13.54 -8.17 3.89
N GLY A 165 13.95 -8.64 2.70
CA GLY A 165 13.50 -8.03 1.46
C GLY A 165 11.98 -8.02 1.29
N ARG A 166 11.31 -9.10 1.71
CA ARG A 166 9.83 -9.17 1.78
C ARG A 166 9.26 -8.17 2.77
N GLY A 167 9.86 -8.02 3.95
CA GLY A 167 9.42 -7.07 4.96
C GLY A 167 9.48 -5.63 4.45
N LEU A 168 10.56 -5.28 3.74
CA LEU A 168 10.72 -3.97 3.11
C LEU A 168 9.73 -3.74 1.96
N GLN A 169 9.48 -4.75 1.12
CA GLN A 169 8.43 -4.68 0.10
C GLN A 169 7.04 -4.50 0.72
N CYS A 170 6.75 -5.15 1.84
CA CYS A 170 5.50 -4.96 2.59
C CYS A 170 5.40 -3.53 3.16
N LEU A 171 6.49 -2.97 3.69
CA LEU A 171 6.52 -1.58 4.15
C LEU A 171 6.21 -0.61 3.00
N GLU A 172 6.87 -0.76 1.86
CA GLU A 172 6.63 0.05 0.66
C GLU A 172 5.18 -0.08 0.19
N GLY A 173 4.66 -1.30 0.09
CA GLY A 173 3.28 -1.57 -0.29
C GLY A 173 2.26 -0.95 0.67
N TYR A 174 2.55 -0.91 1.98
CA TYR A 174 1.70 -0.24 2.96
C TYR A 174 1.70 1.28 2.80
N LEU A 175 2.85 1.88 2.54
CA LEU A 175 2.96 3.33 2.31
C LEU A 175 2.28 3.71 0.98
N GLN A 176 2.46 2.91 -0.07
CA GLN A 176 1.78 3.08 -1.35
C GLN A 176 0.26 2.94 -1.22
N TYR A 177 -0.23 2.00 -0.41
CA TYR A 177 -1.67 1.86 -0.13
C TYR A 177 -2.29 3.17 0.39
N HIS A 178 -1.57 3.89 1.25
CA HIS A 178 -2.00 5.21 1.76
C HIS A 178 -1.86 6.32 0.71
N ALA A 179 -0.84 6.28 -0.16
CA ALA A 179 -0.70 7.24 -1.25
C ALA A 179 -1.84 7.10 -2.27
N ASP A 180 -2.15 5.89 -2.70
CA ASP A 180 -3.19 5.59 -3.69
C ASP A 180 -4.58 6.02 -3.20
N ARG A 181 -4.80 5.99 -1.88
CA ARG A 181 -6.07 6.33 -1.22
C ARG A 181 -6.00 7.65 -0.47
N TYR A 182 -4.98 8.47 -0.68
CA TYR A 182 -4.70 9.63 0.17
C TYR A 182 -5.89 10.58 0.30
N PHE A 183 -6.64 10.76 -0.78
CA PHE A 183 -7.82 11.63 -0.83
C PHE A 183 -9.15 10.87 -0.63
N SER A 184 -9.13 9.54 -0.55
CA SER A 184 -10.31 8.69 -0.45
C SER A 184 -11.02 8.83 0.91
N PRO A 185 -12.37 8.81 0.96
CA PRO A 185 -13.14 8.69 2.20
C PRO A 185 -12.75 7.51 3.10
N GLU A 186 -12.15 6.45 2.54
CA GLU A 186 -11.70 5.27 3.30
C GLU A 186 -10.64 5.60 4.36
N LEU A 187 -9.87 6.67 4.14
CA LEU A 187 -8.86 7.16 5.08
C LEU A 187 -9.41 8.28 5.99
N HIS A 188 -10.74 8.42 6.13
CA HIS A 188 -11.30 9.39 7.06
C HIS A 188 -10.80 9.15 8.49
N GLY A 189 -10.44 10.23 9.19
CA GLY A 189 -9.86 10.17 10.54
C GLY A 189 -8.37 9.86 10.61
N LEU A 190 -7.70 9.59 9.48
CA LEU A 190 -6.23 9.50 9.45
C LEU A 190 -5.62 10.91 9.44
N GLU A 191 -5.04 11.31 10.57
CA GLU A 191 -4.44 12.63 10.78
C GLU A 191 -2.92 12.61 10.63
N LYS A 192 -2.28 11.50 11.01
CA LYS A 192 -0.82 11.39 11.00
C LYS A 192 -0.33 10.00 10.62
N LEU A 193 0.79 9.97 9.91
CA LEU A 193 1.55 8.76 9.67
C LEU A 193 3.02 9.01 10.03
N ASP A 194 3.54 8.20 10.94
CA ASP A 194 4.93 8.24 11.37
C ASP A 194 5.63 6.90 11.12
N VAL A 195 6.83 6.96 10.57
CA VAL A 195 7.71 5.81 10.33
C VAL A 195 8.87 5.87 11.31
N TYR A 196 9.14 4.74 11.97
CA TYR A 196 10.21 4.56 12.94
C TYR A 196 11.13 3.45 12.47
N HIS A 197 12.43 3.61 12.70
CA HIS A 197 13.40 2.54 12.60
C HIS A 197 14.08 2.35 13.96
N PHE A 198 14.04 1.15 14.52
CA PHE A 198 14.65 0.85 15.80
C PHE A 198 15.12 -0.59 15.89
N SER A 199 16.13 -0.83 16.73
CA SER A 199 16.58 -2.17 17.04
C SER A 199 15.88 -2.72 18.27
N THR A 200 15.54 -4.01 18.26
CA THR A 200 14.94 -4.67 19.43
C THR A 200 15.53 -6.05 19.64
N SER A 201 15.75 -6.42 20.90
CA SER A 201 16.05 -7.80 21.31
C SER A 201 14.79 -8.58 21.70
N ASP A 202 13.62 -7.93 21.70
CA ASP A 202 12.34 -8.56 22.03
C ASP A 202 11.92 -9.51 20.90
N LYS A 203 11.93 -10.80 21.22
CA LYS A 203 11.56 -11.86 20.30
C LYS A 203 10.11 -11.78 19.85
N CYS A 204 9.19 -11.34 20.71
CA CYS A 204 7.77 -11.20 20.38
C CYS A 204 7.56 -10.09 19.33
N ILE A 205 8.26 -8.96 19.47
CA ILE A 205 8.24 -7.86 18.49
C ILE A 205 8.86 -8.31 17.18
N SER A 206 10.01 -8.98 17.22
CA SER A 206 10.67 -9.52 16.02
C SER A 206 9.80 -10.55 15.30
N ASP A 207 9.21 -11.50 16.02
CA ASP A 207 8.31 -12.51 15.45
C ASP A 207 7.02 -11.88 14.89
N ALA A 208 6.54 -10.76 15.46
CA ALA A 208 5.40 -10.02 14.93
C ALA A 208 5.76 -9.30 13.62
N ALA A 209 6.93 -8.66 13.54
CA ALA A 209 7.42 -8.02 12.31
C ALA A 209 7.57 -9.02 11.16
N LYS A 210 8.09 -10.22 11.45
CA LYS A 210 8.20 -11.34 10.48
C LYS A 210 6.84 -11.89 9.99
N ARG A 211 5.72 -11.43 10.55
CA ARG A 211 4.36 -11.77 10.11
C ARG A 211 3.74 -10.67 9.24
N CYS A 212 4.49 -9.62 8.87
CA CYS A 212 3.94 -8.52 8.09
C CYS A 212 3.31 -8.99 6.76
N ALA A 213 3.92 -9.96 6.08
CA ALA A 213 3.44 -10.52 4.82
C ALA A 213 2.00 -11.07 4.87
N PHE A 214 1.51 -11.52 6.05
CA PHE A 214 0.13 -12.01 6.19
C PHE A 214 -0.92 -10.91 5.98
N MET A 215 -0.53 -9.64 6.12
CA MET A 215 -1.41 -8.51 5.89
C MET A 215 -1.60 -8.18 4.40
N PHE A 216 -0.92 -8.90 3.50
CA PHE A 216 -0.89 -8.61 2.07
C PHE A 216 -1.44 -9.78 1.25
N THR A 217 -1.70 -9.51 -0.03
CA THR A 217 -1.95 -10.56 -1.03
C THR A 217 -0.68 -11.36 -1.28
N LEU A 218 -0.82 -12.65 -1.57
CA LEU A 218 0.30 -13.54 -1.88
C LEU A 218 0.80 -13.41 -3.33
N GLN A 219 -0.04 -12.88 -4.22
CA GLN A 219 0.27 -12.66 -5.64
C GLN A 219 0.38 -11.17 -5.99
N GLY A 220 1.07 -10.91 -7.10
CA GLY A 220 1.19 -9.59 -7.71
C GLY A 220 2.09 -8.66 -6.92
N ARG A 221 1.70 -7.38 -6.80
CA ARG A 221 2.49 -6.35 -6.10
C ARG A 221 2.38 -6.42 -4.57
N ARG A 222 1.86 -7.52 -4.01
CA ARG A 222 1.52 -7.67 -2.58
C ARG A 222 0.72 -6.47 -2.09
N GLU A 223 -0.56 -6.44 -2.42
CA GLU A 223 -1.44 -5.36 -2.03
C GLU A 223 -1.85 -5.49 -0.56
N PHE A 224 -1.82 -4.36 0.17
CA PHE A 224 -2.21 -4.35 1.57
C PHE A 224 -3.71 -4.65 1.74
N VAL A 225 -4.04 -5.55 2.66
CA VAL A 225 -5.40 -5.98 2.99
C VAL A 225 -5.75 -5.52 4.42
N PRO A 226 -6.44 -4.37 4.60
CA PRO A 226 -6.69 -3.80 5.92
C PRO A 226 -7.36 -4.74 6.92
N LYS A 227 -8.22 -5.65 6.44
CA LYS A 227 -8.94 -6.63 7.28
C LYS A 227 -8.01 -7.67 7.91
N LYS A 228 -6.82 -7.90 7.35
CA LYS A 228 -5.81 -8.83 7.89
C LYS A 228 -4.82 -8.14 8.83
N ALA A 229 -4.88 -6.81 8.97
CA ALA A 229 -3.94 -6.05 9.76
C ALA A 229 -4.24 -6.16 11.26
N GLY A 230 -3.25 -6.64 12.02
CA GLY A 230 -3.27 -6.66 13.48
C GLY A 230 -2.51 -5.46 14.04
N TYR A 231 -3.20 -4.36 14.31
CA TYR A 231 -2.60 -3.16 14.87
C TYR A 231 -2.14 -3.37 16.32
N LEU A 232 -0.90 -2.99 16.59
CA LEU A 232 -0.28 -3.00 17.92
C LEU A 232 -0.49 -1.65 18.63
N PRO A 233 -0.40 -1.60 19.96
CA PRO A 233 -0.61 -0.37 20.71
C PRO A 233 0.50 0.65 20.47
N ASP A 234 0.14 1.94 20.53
CA ASP A 234 1.06 3.08 20.38
C ASP A 234 2.20 3.11 21.41
N SER A 235 2.00 2.48 22.57
CA SER A 235 3.03 2.32 23.59
C SER A 235 4.29 1.63 23.07
N LEU A 236 4.17 0.87 21.97
CA LEU A 236 5.30 0.19 21.33
C LEU A 236 6.38 1.16 20.82
N VAL A 237 5.97 2.35 20.38
CA VAL A 237 6.87 3.39 19.87
C VAL A 237 6.97 4.58 20.82
N ALA A 238 6.45 4.45 22.06
CA ALA A 238 6.53 5.49 23.06
C ALA A 238 8.01 5.76 23.43
N GLY A 239 8.39 7.04 23.43
CA GLY A 239 9.77 7.47 23.69
C GLY A 239 10.72 7.34 22.49
N LEU A 240 10.28 6.76 21.37
CA LEU A 240 11.05 6.75 20.13
C LEU A 240 10.79 8.02 19.32
N HIS A 241 11.81 8.47 18.59
CA HIS A 241 11.68 9.57 17.64
C HIS A 241 11.37 8.99 16.24
N PRO A 242 10.35 9.50 15.55
CA PRO A 242 10.05 9.05 14.20
C PRO A 242 11.19 9.45 13.26
N SER A 243 11.59 8.53 12.40
CA SER A 243 12.57 8.77 11.34
C SER A 243 11.96 9.65 10.24
N ALA A 244 10.66 9.50 10.00
CA ALA A 244 9.89 10.37 9.13
C ALA A 244 8.46 10.49 9.66
N GLY A 245 7.87 11.68 9.57
CA GLY A 245 6.49 11.94 9.98
C GLY A 245 5.80 12.85 9.00
N CYS A 246 4.59 12.46 8.58
CA CYS A 246 3.78 13.22 7.63
C CYS A 246 2.40 13.51 8.22
N PRO A 247 1.92 14.78 8.16
CA PRO A 247 0.51 15.04 8.32
C PRO A 247 -0.26 14.37 7.18
N MET A 248 -1.41 13.80 7.49
CA MET A 248 -2.26 13.07 6.55
C MET A 248 -3.57 13.80 6.28
N HIS A 249 -3.59 15.13 6.39
CA HIS A 249 -4.76 15.92 5.99
C HIS A 249 -4.97 15.85 4.47
N ALA A 250 -6.23 15.90 4.02
CA ALA A 250 -6.58 15.79 2.61
C ALA A 250 -6.34 17.09 1.83
N ASP A 251 -5.10 17.57 1.86
CA ASP A 251 -4.61 18.71 1.09
C ASP A 251 -3.41 18.33 0.21
N GLY A 252 -3.23 19.08 -0.87
CA GLY A 252 -2.22 18.78 -1.88
C GLY A 252 -0.78 18.99 -1.42
N GLU A 253 -0.51 19.84 -0.42
CA GLU A 253 0.86 20.04 0.06
C GLU A 253 1.31 18.92 0.98
N ALA A 254 0.43 18.49 1.89
CA ALA A 254 0.65 17.32 2.74
C ALA A 254 0.83 16.06 1.88
N PHE A 255 -0.01 15.87 0.84
CA PHE A 255 0.15 14.77 -0.11
C PHE A 255 1.51 14.78 -0.82
N ARG A 256 1.88 15.93 -1.41
CA ARG A 256 3.18 16.06 -2.12
C ARG A 256 4.36 15.81 -1.19
N ARG A 257 4.26 16.25 0.07
CA ARG A 257 5.27 15.96 1.10
C ARG A 257 5.35 14.46 1.38
N PHE A 258 4.20 13.81 1.62
CA PHE A 258 4.11 12.39 1.92
C PHE A 258 4.76 11.53 0.83
N VAL A 259 4.35 11.72 -0.42
CA VAL A 259 4.91 11.00 -1.57
C VAL A 259 6.41 11.26 -1.70
N LYS A 260 6.85 12.52 -1.60
CA LYS A 260 8.27 12.87 -1.73
C LYS A 260 9.11 12.26 -0.61
N THR A 261 8.62 12.27 0.62
CA THR A 261 9.34 11.74 1.79
C THR A 261 9.59 10.25 1.67
N PHE A 262 8.67 9.50 1.08
CA PHE A 262 8.76 8.03 0.97
C PHE A 262 9.06 7.53 -0.44
N GLY A 263 9.29 8.41 -1.42
CA GLY A 263 9.61 8.03 -2.80
C GLY A 263 8.49 7.25 -3.51
N LEU A 264 7.23 7.59 -3.24
CA LEU A 264 6.06 6.81 -3.69
C LEU A 264 5.63 7.18 -5.11
N ASN A 265 4.89 6.27 -5.74
CA ASN A 265 4.28 6.52 -7.04
C ASN A 265 3.03 7.39 -6.89
N VAL A 266 2.78 8.24 -7.89
CA VAL A 266 1.64 9.15 -7.93
C VAL A 266 0.80 8.89 -9.17
N THR A 267 -0.50 8.81 -8.99
CA THR A 267 -1.46 8.73 -10.10
C THR A 267 -1.79 10.12 -10.63
N ASP A 268 -2.15 10.21 -11.92
CA ASP A 268 -2.59 11.47 -12.52
C ASP A 268 -3.81 12.05 -11.80
N GLU A 269 -4.73 11.20 -11.34
CA GLU A 269 -5.88 11.60 -10.53
C GLU A 269 -5.45 12.24 -9.21
N ALA A 270 -4.51 11.64 -8.47
CA ALA A 270 -4.02 12.21 -7.22
C ALA A 270 -3.31 13.55 -7.43
N ASN A 271 -2.58 13.70 -8.54
CA ASN A 271 -1.98 14.99 -8.94
C ASN A 271 -3.05 16.04 -9.25
N GLU A 272 -4.10 15.67 -9.98
CA GLU A 272 -5.23 16.56 -10.28
C GLU A 272 -5.91 17.03 -8.99
N ILE A 273 -6.22 16.11 -8.07
CA ILE A 273 -6.81 16.44 -6.77
C ILE A 273 -5.87 17.36 -5.96
N ALA A 274 -4.56 17.06 -5.93
CA ALA A 274 -3.57 17.89 -5.24
C ALA A 274 -3.41 19.30 -5.84
N ALA A 275 -3.71 19.49 -7.12
CA ALA A 275 -3.75 20.81 -7.76
C ALA A 275 -5.04 21.56 -7.39
N LEU A 276 -6.18 20.88 -7.48
CA LEU A 276 -7.50 21.44 -7.14
C LEU A 276 -7.59 21.87 -5.67
N THR A 277 -7.04 21.09 -4.74
CA THR A 277 -6.99 21.47 -3.31
C THR A 277 -6.17 22.75 -3.10
N GLY A 278 -5.07 22.93 -3.85
CA GLY A 278 -4.30 24.17 -3.85
C GLY A 278 -5.09 25.37 -4.38
N ILE A 279 -5.84 25.20 -5.47
CA ILE A 279 -6.72 26.25 -6.00
C ILE A 279 -7.86 26.57 -5.01
N ARG A 280 -8.42 25.57 -4.34
CA ARG A 280 -9.47 25.77 -3.32
C ARG A 280 -8.96 26.62 -2.15
N ALA A 281 -7.72 26.38 -1.69
CA ALA A 281 -7.11 27.12 -0.59
C ALA A 281 -6.69 28.55 -1.01
N GLY A 282 -5.93 28.69 -2.10
CA GLY A 282 -5.33 29.97 -2.49
C GLY A 282 -6.14 30.79 -3.50
N GLY A 283 -7.02 30.15 -4.26
CA GLY A 283 -7.54 30.66 -5.52
C GLY A 283 -6.49 30.62 -6.64
N LEU A 284 -6.91 30.89 -7.88
CA LEU A 284 -6.02 31.01 -9.03
C LEU A 284 -5.32 32.38 -9.06
N SER A 285 -4.01 32.38 -8.84
CA SER A 285 -3.19 33.60 -8.78
C SER A 285 -1.96 33.54 -9.69
N ASP A 286 -1.44 32.35 -9.97
CA ASP A 286 -0.26 32.16 -10.82
C ASP A 286 -0.55 31.20 -11.99
N PRO A 287 0.14 31.36 -13.14
CA PRO A 287 -0.06 30.49 -14.29
C PRO A 287 0.48 29.06 -14.05
N GLY A 288 1.42 28.87 -13.13
CA GLY A 288 1.93 27.55 -12.78
C GLY A 288 0.88 26.64 -12.12
N GLN A 289 -0.11 27.21 -11.43
CA GLN A 289 -1.29 26.48 -10.94
C GLN A 289 -2.10 25.88 -12.09
N LEU A 290 -2.21 26.56 -13.24
CA LEU A 290 -2.92 26.04 -14.41
C LEU A 290 -2.18 24.90 -15.10
N GLU A 291 -0.85 24.88 -15.02
CA GLU A 291 -0.04 23.79 -15.57
C GLU A 291 -0.18 22.49 -14.78
N LYS A 292 -0.48 22.61 -13.48
CA LYS A 292 -0.71 21.47 -12.57
C LYS A 292 -2.11 20.87 -12.71
N VAL A 293 -3.04 21.58 -13.34
CA VAL A 293 -4.40 21.09 -13.64
C VAL A 293 -4.42 20.57 -15.07
N SER A 294 -4.84 19.33 -15.23
CA SER A 294 -4.91 18.62 -16.50
C SER A 294 -6.35 18.55 -17.01
N VAL A 295 -7.24 17.88 -16.28
CA VAL A 295 -8.61 17.56 -16.70
C VAL A 295 -9.47 18.83 -16.75
N HIS A 296 -9.42 19.67 -15.71
CA HIS A 296 -10.29 20.84 -15.61
C HIS A 296 -9.68 22.15 -16.11
N ARG A 297 -8.53 22.07 -16.80
CA ARG A 297 -7.69 23.22 -17.15
C ARG A 297 -8.43 24.32 -17.90
N ALA A 298 -9.30 23.95 -18.84
CA ALA A 298 -10.02 24.92 -19.68
C ALA A 298 -10.93 25.86 -18.86
N GLY A 299 -11.65 25.31 -17.88
CA GLY A 299 -12.54 26.08 -17.01
C GLY A 299 -11.77 27.07 -16.13
N PHE A 300 -10.66 26.60 -15.55
CA PHE A 300 -9.78 27.42 -14.73
C PHE A 300 -9.01 28.48 -15.54
N ARG A 301 -8.60 28.17 -16.78
CA ARG A 301 -7.93 29.13 -17.68
C ARG A 301 -8.81 30.35 -17.95
N SER A 302 -10.09 30.14 -18.26
CA SER A 302 -11.02 31.26 -18.50
C SER A 302 -11.16 32.17 -17.28
N LEU A 303 -11.28 31.60 -16.08
CA LEU A 303 -11.35 32.37 -14.83
C LEU A 303 -10.06 33.15 -14.57
N TYR A 304 -8.90 32.52 -14.80
CA TYR A 304 -7.60 33.16 -14.65
C TYR A 304 -7.42 34.35 -15.60
N GLU A 305 -7.68 34.17 -16.90
CA GLU A 305 -7.55 35.23 -17.91
C GLU A 305 -8.45 36.43 -17.60
N ARG A 306 -9.72 36.18 -17.24
CA ARG A 306 -10.66 37.22 -16.81
C ARG A 306 -10.16 37.94 -15.56
N ARG A 307 -9.60 37.19 -14.60
CA ARG A 307 -9.08 37.76 -13.35
C ARG A 307 -7.88 38.67 -13.62
N GLN A 308 -6.97 38.27 -14.50
CA GLN A 308 -5.84 39.09 -14.92
C GLN A 308 -6.29 40.36 -15.67
N ALA A 309 -7.33 40.26 -16.50
CA ALA A 309 -7.91 41.43 -17.16
C ALA A 309 -8.51 42.44 -16.16
N CYS A 310 -9.19 41.97 -15.11
CA CYS A 310 -9.71 42.83 -14.04
C CYS A 310 -8.58 43.51 -13.26
N LEU A 311 -7.47 42.80 -13.01
CA LEU A 311 -6.30 43.38 -12.35
C LEU A 311 -5.70 44.53 -13.18
N LYS A 312 -5.56 44.36 -14.50
CA LYS A 312 -5.08 45.42 -15.41
C LYS A 312 -5.99 46.65 -15.44
N ARG A 313 -7.29 46.46 -15.21
CA ARG A 313 -8.30 47.53 -15.15
C ARG A 313 -8.50 48.11 -13.74
N ASN A 314 -7.73 47.63 -12.76
CA ASN A 314 -7.87 47.99 -11.35
C ASN A 314 -9.29 47.72 -10.77
N ASP A 315 -10.02 46.75 -11.33
CA ASP A 315 -11.33 46.32 -10.84
C ASP A 315 -11.15 45.28 -9.73
N ILE A 316 -10.89 45.78 -8.52
CA ILE A 316 -10.59 44.96 -7.34
C ILE A 316 -11.79 44.11 -6.92
N VAL A 317 -13.02 44.61 -7.11
CA VAL A 317 -14.24 43.89 -6.73
C VAL A 317 -14.41 42.65 -7.61
N MET A 318 -14.33 42.82 -8.93
CA MET A 318 -14.42 41.69 -9.86
C MET A 318 -13.23 40.74 -9.74
N TYR A 319 -12.02 41.28 -9.49
CA TYR A 319 -10.82 40.46 -9.24
C TYR A 319 -11.02 39.51 -8.05
N ARG A 320 -11.60 40.00 -6.94
CA ARG A 320 -11.90 39.18 -5.76
C ARG A 320 -13.02 38.17 -6.05
N ALA A 321 -14.08 38.60 -6.74
CA ALA A 321 -15.20 37.72 -7.10
C ALA A 321 -14.75 36.55 -7.99
N LEU A 322 -13.89 36.79 -8.99
CA LEU A 322 -13.31 35.74 -9.83
C LEU A 322 -12.36 34.82 -9.07
N GLY A 323 -11.64 35.36 -8.08
CA GLY A 323 -10.86 34.56 -7.15
C GLY A 323 -11.72 33.60 -6.34
N GLN A 324 -12.83 34.10 -5.79
CA GLN A 324 -13.79 33.25 -5.07
C GLN A 324 -14.43 32.20 -6.00
N ALA A 325 -14.84 32.60 -7.20
CA ALA A 325 -15.39 31.67 -8.19
C ALA A 325 -14.42 30.52 -8.53
N SER A 326 -13.11 30.77 -8.57
CA SER A 326 -12.12 29.70 -8.76
C SER A 326 -12.07 28.73 -7.58
N ARG A 327 -12.20 29.22 -6.34
CA ARG A 327 -12.24 28.38 -5.14
C ARG A 327 -13.50 27.53 -5.11
N ASP A 328 -14.66 28.15 -5.35
CA ASP A 328 -15.96 27.48 -5.35
C ASP A 328 -16.03 26.41 -6.46
N MET A 329 -15.45 26.70 -7.62
CA MET A 329 -15.36 25.72 -8.71
C MET A 329 -14.49 24.52 -8.32
N ALA A 330 -13.32 24.75 -7.73
CA ALA A 330 -12.45 23.67 -7.26
C ALA A 330 -13.11 22.84 -6.16
N GLU A 331 -13.74 23.48 -5.18
CA GLU A 331 -14.49 22.80 -4.12
C GLU A 331 -15.63 21.95 -4.66
N ARG A 332 -16.40 22.47 -5.62
CA ARG A 332 -17.46 21.71 -6.28
C ARG A 332 -16.90 20.45 -6.93
N ILE A 333 -15.83 20.55 -7.73
CA ILE A 333 -15.21 19.41 -8.42
C ILE A 333 -14.68 18.38 -7.42
N LEU A 334 -13.90 18.83 -6.42
CA LEU A 334 -13.36 17.97 -5.35
C LEU A 334 -14.46 17.18 -4.63
N ARG A 335 -15.61 17.81 -4.41
CA ARG A 335 -16.75 17.19 -3.73
C ARG A 335 -17.56 16.27 -4.64
N THR A 336 -17.93 16.71 -5.84
CA THR A 336 -18.90 16.00 -6.67
C THR A 336 -18.29 14.94 -7.56
N GLU A 337 -17.08 15.20 -8.07
CA GLU A 337 -16.42 14.33 -9.06
C GLU A 337 -15.45 13.38 -8.36
N TYR A 338 -14.56 13.90 -7.51
CA TYR A 338 -13.53 13.09 -6.83
C TYR A 338 -13.93 12.58 -5.44
N LYS A 339 -14.99 13.13 -4.83
CA LYS A 339 -15.50 12.73 -3.50
C LYS A 339 -14.41 12.73 -2.40
N VAL A 340 -13.57 13.76 -2.40
CA VAL A 340 -12.41 13.84 -1.48
C VAL A 340 -12.85 13.86 -0.02
N ARG A 341 -12.16 13.10 0.85
CA ARG A 341 -12.43 13.07 2.30
C ARG A 341 -12.30 14.48 2.90
N GLY A 342 -13.22 14.82 3.81
CA GLY A 342 -13.27 16.15 4.43
C GLY A 342 -14.01 17.23 3.64
N TYR A 343 -14.55 16.91 2.45
CA TYR A 343 -15.38 17.81 1.64
C TYR A 343 -16.87 17.44 1.64
N ALA A 344 -17.29 16.50 2.50
CA ALA A 344 -18.70 16.16 2.67
C ALA A 344 -19.48 17.34 3.30
N PRO A 345 -20.77 17.53 2.97
CA PRO A 345 -21.56 18.60 3.59
C PRO A 345 -21.60 18.41 5.10
N SER A 346 -21.29 19.47 5.85
CA SER A 346 -21.66 19.50 7.26
C SER A 346 -23.19 19.36 7.34
N ILE A 347 -23.67 18.58 8.32
CA ILE A 347 -25.12 18.31 8.50
C ILE A 347 -25.93 19.62 8.63
N ALA A 348 -25.29 20.75 8.95
CA ALA A 348 -25.88 22.07 9.03
C ALA A 348 -26.39 22.65 7.68
N GLU A 349 -25.90 22.17 6.53
CA GLU A 349 -26.37 22.68 5.22
C GLU A 349 -27.68 22.04 4.73
N LYS A 350 -28.19 21.01 5.42
CA LYS A 350 -29.49 20.39 5.08
C LYS A 350 -30.72 21.11 5.68
N GLU A 351 -30.55 22.05 6.61
CA GLU A 351 -31.69 22.73 7.26
C GLU A 351 -32.06 24.10 6.67
N THR A 352 -31.29 24.66 5.73
CA THR A 352 -31.62 25.95 5.10
C THR A 352 -32.32 25.84 3.74
N GLY A 353 -32.56 24.63 3.25
CA GLY A 353 -33.34 24.38 2.04
C GLY A 353 -34.76 23.90 2.35
N HIS A 354 -35.74 24.79 2.17
CA HIS A 354 -37.21 24.57 2.22
C HIS A 354 -37.93 24.81 3.55
N ARG A 355 -38.34 26.06 3.76
CA ARG A 355 -39.71 26.40 4.19
C ARG A 355 -40.15 27.70 3.52
N ALA A 356 -40.72 27.59 2.32
CA ALA A 356 -41.60 28.63 1.80
C ALA A 356 -42.89 28.62 2.63
N GLY A 357 -43.17 29.71 3.32
CA GLY A 357 -44.39 29.86 4.12
C GLY A 357 -45.64 29.98 3.23
N PRO A 358 -46.82 29.54 3.69
CA PRO A 358 -48.08 29.88 3.04
C PRO A 358 -48.63 31.22 3.58
N PRO A 359 -49.42 31.95 2.78
CA PRO A 359 -49.79 33.33 3.05
C PRO A 359 -50.94 33.46 4.06
N ALA A 360 -51.00 34.65 4.65
CA ALA A 360 -51.98 35.06 5.64
C ALA A 360 -53.41 35.15 5.08
N GLY A 361 -54.37 34.72 5.91
CA GLY A 361 -55.68 35.39 6.02
C GLY A 361 -56.92 34.50 5.87
N LYS A 362 -57.56 34.15 7.00
CA LYS A 362 -58.93 34.59 7.35
C LYS A 362 -59.32 34.16 8.78
N LYS A 363 -59.93 35.12 9.49
CA LYS A 363 -60.40 35.08 10.89
C LYS A 363 -61.62 34.17 11.11
N LYS A 364 -61.81 33.84 12.40
CA LYS A 364 -63.01 33.44 13.19
C LYS A 364 -62.84 32.02 13.75
N THR A 365 -63.06 31.70 15.02
CA THR A 365 -63.72 32.37 16.15
C THR A 365 -63.37 31.61 17.44
N ASN A 366 -63.34 32.34 18.57
CA ASN A 366 -63.11 31.84 19.92
C ASN A 366 -64.06 30.70 20.35
N ARG A 367 -63.55 29.73 21.12
CA ARG A 367 -64.28 29.19 22.29
C ARG A 367 -63.34 28.55 23.32
N TRP A 368 -63.52 28.97 24.56
CA TRP A 368 -62.85 28.54 25.78
C TRP A 368 -63.07 27.06 26.12
N ARG A 369 -62.08 26.40 26.74
CA ARG A 369 -62.19 25.89 28.12
C ARG A 369 -60.83 25.41 28.66
N LYS A 370 -60.52 25.87 29.88
CA LYS A 370 -59.50 25.38 30.80
C LYS A 370 -59.83 23.95 31.25
N THR A 371 -58.83 23.14 31.58
CA THR A 371 -58.61 22.64 32.96
C THR A 371 -57.28 21.88 33.09
N ASP A 372 -56.59 22.26 34.16
CA ASP A 372 -55.48 21.68 34.91
C ASP A 372 -55.38 20.14 35.00
N GLY A 373 -54.15 19.66 35.25
CA GLY A 373 -53.91 18.32 35.78
C GLY A 373 -52.47 17.81 35.66
N THR A 374 -51.59 18.29 36.55
CA THR A 374 -50.24 17.76 36.82
C THR A 374 -50.26 16.36 37.53
N PRO A 375 -49.10 15.68 37.69
CA PRO A 375 -48.92 14.22 37.47
C PRO A 375 -48.84 13.37 38.75
N LYS A 376 -48.79 12.03 38.62
CA LYS A 376 -48.14 11.02 39.52
C LYS A 376 -48.26 9.62 38.88
N ARG A 377 -47.17 8.93 38.53
CA ARG A 377 -46.30 8.00 39.32
C ARG A 377 -46.92 6.64 39.69
N ARG A 378 -46.22 5.57 39.25
CA ARG A 378 -46.09 4.17 39.75
C ARG A 378 -47.39 3.33 39.87
N ILE A 379 -47.43 2.16 39.23
CA ILE A 379 -46.76 0.91 39.64
C ILE A 379 -46.18 0.25 38.40
#